data_AF-A0A1Y3NC24-F1
#
_entry.id   AF-A0A1Y3NC24-F1
#
_cell.length_a   1.000
_cell.length_b   1.000
_cell.length_c   1.000
_cell.angle_alpha   90.00
_cell.angle_beta   90.00
_cell.angle_gamma   90.00
#
_symmetry.space_group_name_H-M   'P 1'
#
loop_
_entity.id
_entity.type
_entity.pdbx_description
1 polymer ?
#
loop_
_entity_poly.entity_id
_entity_poly.type
_entity_poly.pdbx_seq_one_letter_code
_entity_poly.pdbx_strand_id
1 'polypeptide(L)'
;MMECQDYSSTRFPKNFENEGEEKFVACDYNYFCHKNGNCLIFHRRNILDITDLDYVYGHNYESENNNLIILSCDESSLKNKSCNTEKCVGPNNCFSNNCVDGICITNKEDPIYNCGTVKENSEFKVKCKLNYEEKCKDDTDCTIDAKCNKDHICQVKSRGYKNTINYFIVSIFAISTVILII
;
A
#
# COMPACT_ATOMS: atom_id res chain seq x y z
N MET A 1 -10.44 -1.50 30.35
CA MET A 1 -9.94 -1.11 29.02
C MET A 1 -9.76 -2.39 28.23
N MET A 2 -10.26 -2.50 27.00
CA MET A 2 -10.07 -3.71 26.20
C MET A 2 -8.62 -3.74 25.71
N GLU A 3 -7.84 -4.72 26.16
CA GLU A 3 -6.49 -4.96 25.64
C GLU A 3 -6.56 -5.87 24.41
N CYS A 4 -5.73 -5.58 23.42
CA CYS A 4 -5.59 -6.42 22.24
C CYS A 4 -4.67 -7.60 22.52
N GLN A 5 -4.88 -8.70 21.81
CA GLN A 5 -4.05 -9.90 21.96
C GLN A 5 -2.62 -9.65 21.49
N ASP A 6 -1.65 -10.42 21.98
CA ASP A 6 -0.22 -10.19 21.73
C ASP A 6 0.19 -10.29 20.26
N TYR A 7 -0.58 -11.03 19.45
CA TYR A 7 -0.35 -11.12 18.01
C TYR A 7 -0.97 -9.97 17.21
N SER A 8 -1.55 -8.97 17.88
CA SER A 8 -2.00 -7.73 17.24
C SER A 8 -0.83 -6.80 16.92
N SER A 9 -0.99 -6.01 15.87
CA SER A 9 -0.04 -4.96 15.50
C SER A 9 0.06 -3.87 16.55
N THR A 10 -0.98 -3.66 17.37
CA THR A 10 -0.94 -2.69 18.48
C THR A 10 -1.67 -3.17 19.73
N ARG A 11 -1.06 -2.88 20.87
CA ARG A 11 -1.57 -3.23 22.21
C ARG A 11 -2.97 -2.70 22.54
N PHE A 12 -3.36 -1.58 21.94
CA PHE A 12 -4.66 -0.94 22.18
C PHE A 12 -5.49 -0.84 20.90
N PRO A 13 -6.84 -0.89 21.02
CA PRO A 13 -7.73 -0.71 19.90
C PRO A 13 -7.54 0.65 19.21
N LYS A 14 -7.75 0.68 17.90
CA LYS A 14 -7.71 1.88 17.07
C LYS A 14 -9.06 2.12 16.39
N ASN A 15 -9.25 3.35 15.92
CA ASN A 15 -10.34 3.67 15.00
C ASN A 15 -9.98 3.22 13.58
N PHE A 16 -10.95 2.61 12.91
CA PHE A 16 -10.89 2.17 11.53
C PHE A 16 -12.09 2.73 10.77
N GLU A 17 -11.98 2.71 9.45
CA GLU A 17 -13.02 3.09 8.52
C GLU A 17 -13.07 2.04 7.40
N ASN A 18 -14.24 1.45 7.18
CA ASN A 18 -14.45 0.50 6.08
C ASN A 18 -14.56 1.22 4.72
N GLU A 19 -14.52 0.46 3.62
CA GLU A 19 -14.73 0.98 2.25
C GLU A 19 -16.08 1.71 2.06
N GLY A 20 -17.06 1.50 2.96
CA GLY A 20 -18.35 2.20 3.00
C GLY A 20 -18.46 3.31 4.06
N GLU A 21 -17.32 3.86 4.51
CA GLU A 21 -17.22 4.97 5.51
C GLU A 21 -17.75 4.63 6.92
N GLU A 22 -18.09 3.37 7.19
CA GLU A 22 -18.45 2.94 8.53
C GLU A 22 -17.23 2.97 9.45
N LYS A 23 -17.33 3.75 10.53
CA LYS A 23 -16.28 3.86 11.55
C LYS A 23 -16.47 2.83 12.65
N PHE A 24 -15.39 2.18 13.05
CA PHE A 24 -15.41 1.19 14.13
C PHE A 24 -14.12 1.18 14.95
N VAL A 25 -14.20 0.63 16.16
CA VAL A 25 -13.05 0.46 17.06
C VAL A 25 -12.73 -1.02 17.15
N ALA A 26 -11.50 -1.39 16.81
CA ALA A 26 -11.03 -2.78 16.84
C ALA A 26 -9.53 -2.87 17.15
N CYS A 27 -9.04 -4.08 17.37
CA CYS A 27 -7.59 -4.32 17.42
C CYS A 27 -6.99 -4.25 16.03
N ASP A 28 -5.80 -3.67 15.92
CA ASP A 28 -5.08 -3.54 14.65
C ASP A 28 -4.38 -4.85 14.34
N TYR A 29 -4.78 -5.50 13.25
CA TYR A 29 -4.12 -6.66 12.69
C TYR A 29 -3.63 -6.28 11.29
N ASN A 30 -2.32 -6.13 11.14
CA ASN A 30 -1.64 -5.80 9.90
C ASN A 30 -0.54 -6.83 9.64
N TYR A 31 -0.78 -7.71 8.67
CA TYR A 31 0.14 -8.78 8.30
C TYR A 31 0.46 -8.75 6.82
N PHE A 32 1.69 -9.15 6.48
CA PHE A 32 2.04 -9.55 5.13
C PHE A 32 2.15 -11.05 5.09
N CYS A 33 1.36 -11.71 4.25
CA CYS A 33 1.27 -13.17 4.21
C CYS A 33 1.49 -13.69 2.80
N HIS A 34 2.15 -14.82 2.70
CA HIS A 34 2.09 -15.67 1.52
C HIS A 34 0.81 -16.49 1.48
N LYS A 35 0.46 -17.00 0.31
CA LYS A 35 -0.72 -17.87 0.13
C LYS A 35 -0.70 -19.10 1.04
N ASN A 36 0.49 -19.62 1.31
CA ASN A 36 0.69 -20.83 2.12
C ASN A 36 0.78 -20.56 3.64
N GLY A 37 0.55 -19.32 4.08
CA GLY A 37 0.40 -18.98 5.51
C GLY A 37 1.66 -18.49 6.23
N ASN A 38 2.78 -18.31 5.52
CA ASN A 38 3.94 -17.61 6.08
C ASN A 38 3.59 -16.12 6.22
N CYS A 39 3.36 -15.65 7.44
CA CYS A 39 2.92 -14.30 7.74
C CYS A 39 3.94 -13.55 8.59
N LEU A 40 4.12 -12.27 8.28
CA LEU A 40 4.90 -11.32 9.06
C LEU A 40 3.95 -10.31 9.72
N ILE A 41 4.08 -10.15 11.04
CA ILE A 41 3.34 -9.14 11.80
C ILE A 41 4.02 -7.79 11.62
N PHE A 42 3.20 -6.78 11.35
CA PHE A 42 3.72 -5.45 11.09
C PHE A 42 3.11 -4.43 12.06
N HIS A 43 3.98 -3.81 12.86
CA HIS A 43 3.57 -2.88 13.93
C HIS A 43 3.41 -1.41 13.48
N ARG A 44 3.92 -1.03 12.30
CA ARG A 44 3.84 0.36 11.75
C ARG A 44 3.08 0.42 10.42
N ARG A 45 2.19 1.38 10.19
CA ARG A 45 1.36 1.36 8.96
C ARG A 45 2.08 1.80 7.66
N ASN A 46 3.29 2.37 7.75
CA ASN A 46 3.94 3.00 6.59
C ASN A 46 5.18 2.20 6.17
N ILE A 47 5.03 1.37 5.14
CA ILE A 47 6.15 0.66 4.47
C ILE A 47 6.41 1.23 3.07
N LEU A 48 5.45 2.01 2.57
CA LEU A 48 5.45 2.52 1.23
C LEU A 48 5.49 4.03 1.26
N ASP A 49 6.47 4.58 0.56
CA ASP A 49 6.41 5.96 0.12
C ASP A 49 5.78 5.97 -1.27
N ILE A 50 4.58 6.54 -1.32
CA ILE A 50 3.84 6.76 -2.55
C ILE A 50 4.07 8.22 -2.91
N THR A 51 4.77 8.47 -4.01
CA THR A 51 4.97 9.83 -4.51
C THR A 51 3.82 10.25 -5.43
N ASP A 52 3.70 11.55 -5.70
CA ASP A 52 2.63 12.15 -6.52
C ASP A 52 2.60 11.66 -7.99
N LEU A 53 3.56 10.84 -8.42
CA LEU A 53 3.69 10.30 -9.77
C LEU A 53 3.23 8.82 -9.88
N ASP A 54 2.43 8.34 -8.93
CA ASP A 54 2.05 6.92 -8.78
C ASP A 54 3.24 5.97 -8.68
N TYR A 55 4.42 6.51 -8.33
CA TYR A 55 5.62 5.72 -8.09
C TYR A 55 5.58 5.17 -6.67
N VAL A 56 5.64 3.85 -6.58
CA VAL A 56 5.66 3.13 -5.31
C VAL A 56 7.10 2.79 -4.97
N TYR A 57 7.55 3.32 -3.83
CA TYR A 57 8.85 2.99 -3.25
C TYR A 57 8.67 2.16 -1.98
N GLY A 58 9.25 0.96 -1.99
CA GLY A 58 9.21 0.05 -0.86
C GLY A 58 10.47 0.15 -0.01
N HIS A 59 10.29 0.48 1.27
CA HIS A 59 11.37 0.47 2.25
C HIS A 59 11.61 -0.92 2.83
N ASN A 60 12.83 -1.11 3.35
CA ASN A 60 13.18 -2.25 4.16
C ASN A 60 12.35 -2.27 5.45
N TYR A 61 11.86 -3.45 5.79
CA TYR A 61 11.34 -3.68 7.12
C TYR A 61 12.48 -4.14 8.04
N GLU A 62 12.81 -3.31 9.03
CA GLU A 62 13.58 -3.75 10.20
C GLU A 62 12.65 -4.60 11.09
N SER A 63 12.59 -5.90 10.81
CA SER A 63 12.16 -6.88 11.81
C SER A 63 13.35 -7.28 12.68
N GLU A 64 13.10 -7.81 13.88
CA GLU A 64 14.12 -8.13 14.90
C GLU A 64 15.28 -9.02 14.40
N ASN A 65 15.21 -9.63 13.21
CA ASN A 65 16.31 -10.45 12.69
C ASN A 65 16.61 -10.38 11.19
N ASN A 66 15.89 -9.63 10.34
CA ASN A 66 16.20 -9.56 8.90
C ASN A 66 15.64 -8.29 8.26
N ASN A 67 16.51 -7.50 7.62
CA ASN A 67 16.15 -6.42 6.71
C ASN A 67 15.47 -7.03 5.49
N LEU A 68 14.16 -7.16 5.56
CA LEU A 68 13.35 -7.80 4.54
C LEU A 68 12.55 -6.75 3.78
N ILE A 69 12.64 -6.78 2.45
CA ILE A 69 11.92 -5.90 1.56
C ILE A 69 10.55 -6.53 1.29
N ILE A 70 9.49 -5.88 1.77
CA ILE A 70 8.12 -6.38 1.67
C ILE A 70 7.49 -6.06 0.31
N LEU A 71 7.77 -4.87 -0.24
CA LEU A 71 7.30 -4.52 -1.59
C LEU A 71 8.10 -5.31 -2.63
N SER A 72 7.42 -5.80 -3.65
CA SER A 72 8.03 -6.42 -4.81
C SER A 72 7.41 -5.81 -6.06
N CYS A 73 8.21 -5.50 -7.07
CA CYS A 73 7.73 -4.88 -8.30
C CYS A 73 7.24 -5.93 -9.31
N ASP A 74 6.19 -5.61 -10.08
CA ASP A 74 5.91 -6.35 -11.30
C ASP A 74 7.00 -6.05 -12.35
N GLU A 75 7.36 -7.04 -13.18
CA GLU A 75 8.38 -6.86 -14.21
C GLU A 75 8.07 -5.72 -15.20
N SER A 76 6.79 -5.50 -15.52
CA SER A 76 6.38 -4.41 -16.41
C SER A 76 6.56 -3.04 -15.73
N SER A 77 6.22 -2.94 -14.44
CA SER A 77 6.45 -1.76 -13.59
C SER A 77 7.93 -1.47 -13.32
N LEU A 78 8.79 -2.49 -13.37
CA LEU A 78 10.24 -2.27 -13.34
C LEU A 78 10.73 -1.69 -14.67
N LYS A 79 10.28 -2.25 -15.80
CA LYS A 79 10.70 -1.83 -17.15
C LYS A 79 10.29 -0.39 -17.47
N ASN A 80 9.10 0.03 -17.03
CA ASN A 80 8.60 1.39 -17.22
C ASN A 80 9.10 2.37 -16.13
N LYS A 81 9.85 1.89 -15.13
CA LYS A 81 10.36 2.64 -13.97
C LYS A 81 9.28 3.22 -13.05
N SER A 82 8.08 2.64 -13.02
CA SER A 82 6.99 3.05 -12.12
C SER A 82 7.05 2.38 -10.75
N CYS A 83 7.87 1.35 -10.58
CA CYS A 83 8.12 0.71 -9.30
C CYS A 83 9.61 0.60 -9.01
N ASN A 84 9.96 0.74 -7.74
CA ASN A 84 11.30 0.46 -7.25
C ASN A 84 11.27 0.02 -5.78
N THR A 85 12.32 -0.66 -5.38
CA THR A 85 12.50 -1.12 -4.00
C THR A 85 13.85 -0.66 -3.48
N GLU A 86 14.08 -0.82 -2.18
CA GLU A 86 15.45 -0.93 -1.69
C GLU A 86 16.22 -2.06 -2.40
N LYS A 87 17.55 -1.96 -2.40
CA LYS A 87 18.39 -2.90 -3.13
C LYS A 87 18.46 -4.24 -2.40
N CYS A 88 17.99 -5.32 -3.03
CA CYS A 88 18.20 -6.67 -2.56
C CYS A 88 19.59 -7.20 -2.94
N VAL A 89 20.21 -8.01 -2.06
CA VAL A 89 21.48 -8.69 -2.34
C VAL A 89 21.23 -10.11 -2.85
N GLY A 90 20.14 -10.74 -2.42
CA GLY A 90 19.67 -12.03 -2.93
C GLY A 90 18.20 -12.28 -2.60
N PRO A 91 17.66 -13.45 -3.00
CA PRO A 91 16.25 -13.80 -2.83
C PRO A 91 15.76 -13.68 -1.39
N ASN A 92 16.59 -14.06 -0.41
CA ASN A 92 16.26 -14.01 1.01
C ASN A 92 16.11 -12.60 1.59
N ASN A 93 16.47 -11.54 0.84
CA ASN A 93 16.19 -10.16 1.22
C ASN A 93 14.79 -9.70 0.79
N CYS A 94 14.13 -10.43 -0.11
CA CYS A 94 12.81 -10.12 -0.62
C CYS A 94 11.79 -11.02 0.07
N PHE A 95 10.68 -10.46 0.54
CA PHE A 95 9.61 -11.30 1.06
C PHE A 95 9.05 -12.22 -0.02
N SER A 96 8.99 -11.77 -1.28
CA SER A 96 8.62 -12.60 -2.44
C SER A 96 9.59 -13.76 -2.73
N ASN A 97 10.73 -13.80 -2.03
CA ASN A 97 11.85 -14.70 -2.28
C ASN A 97 12.36 -14.63 -3.73
N ASN A 98 12.30 -13.43 -4.34
CA ASN A 98 12.69 -13.22 -5.73
C ASN A 98 13.40 -11.86 -5.89
N CYS A 99 14.70 -11.89 -6.16
CA CYS A 99 15.57 -10.72 -6.35
C CYS A 99 16.18 -10.77 -7.75
N VAL A 100 15.87 -9.78 -8.58
CA VAL A 100 16.36 -9.67 -9.97
C VAL A 100 17.00 -8.30 -10.14
N ASP A 101 18.27 -8.28 -10.58
CA ASP A 101 19.06 -7.06 -10.78
C ASP A 101 19.07 -6.11 -9.58
N GLY A 102 19.00 -6.68 -8.37
CA GLY A 102 18.98 -5.95 -7.11
C GLY A 102 17.63 -5.35 -6.73
N ILE A 103 16.54 -5.71 -7.42
CA ILE A 103 15.16 -5.31 -7.10
C ILE A 103 14.33 -6.54 -6.72
N CYS A 104 13.48 -6.42 -5.70
CA CYS A 104 12.53 -7.48 -5.38
C CYS A 104 11.41 -7.51 -6.41
N ILE A 105 11.13 -8.68 -6.98
CA ILE A 105 10.12 -8.91 -8.01
C ILE A 105 9.00 -9.76 -7.46
N THR A 106 7.76 -9.53 -7.88
CA THR A 106 6.61 -10.34 -7.45
C THR A 106 6.80 -11.81 -7.82
N ASN A 107 6.18 -12.70 -7.05
CA ASN A 107 6.24 -14.14 -7.28
C ASN A 107 4.83 -14.67 -7.55
N LYS A 108 4.55 -15.02 -8.81
CA LYS A 108 3.23 -15.49 -9.24
C LYS A 108 2.80 -16.80 -8.60
N GLU A 109 3.76 -17.64 -8.20
CA GLU A 109 3.49 -18.92 -7.55
C GLU A 109 3.20 -18.74 -6.05
N ASP A 110 3.71 -17.66 -5.45
CA ASP A 110 3.56 -17.36 -4.03
C ASP A 110 3.34 -15.85 -3.76
N PRO A 111 2.17 -15.31 -4.19
CA PRO A 111 1.90 -13.88 -4.11
C PRO A 111 1.78 -13.41 -2.66
N ILE A 112 2.07 -12.13 -2.46
CA ILE A 112 1.99 -11.48 -1.15
C ILE A 112 0.60 -10.88 -0.96
N TYR A 113 0.03 -11.12 0.23
CA TYR A 113 -1.22 -10.54 0.68
C TYR A 113 -0.97 -9.56 1.81
N ASN A 114 -1.68 -8.42 1.78
CA ASN A 114 -1.81 -7.51 2.89
C ASN A 114 -3.11 -7.84 3.63
N CYS A 115 -2.98 -8.21 4.91
CA CYS A 115 -4.07 -8.62 5.76
C CYS A 115 -4.38 -7.55 6.79
N GLY A 116 -5.61 -7.03 6.75
CA GLY A 116 -6.08 -5.96 7.60
C GLY A 116 -7.31 -6.35 8.43
N THR A 117 -7.56 -5.61 9.50
CA THR A 117 -8.82 -5.71 10.25
C THR A 117 -9.96 -5.05 9.48
N VAL A 118 -11.05 -5.78 9.29
CA VAL A 118 -12.28 -5.30 8.65
C VAL A 118 -13.48 -5.61 9.51
N LYS A 119 -14.58 -4.87 9.30
CA LYS A 119 -15.88 -5.18 9.90
C LYS A 119 -16.84 -5.62 8.80
N GLU A 120 -17.34 -6.85 8.87
CA GLU A 120 -18.30 -7.40 7.90
C GLU A 120 -19.45 -8.05 8.66
N ASN A 121 -20.70 -7.71 8.32
CA ASN A 121 -21.90 -8.25 8.99
C ASN A 121 -21.89 -8.12 10.52
N SER A 122 -21.39 -6.98 11.03
CA SER A 122 -21.22 -6.71 12.48
C SER A 122 -20.15 -7.55 13.19
N GLU A 123 -19.36 -8.34 12.47
CA GLU A 123 -18.24 -9.11 13.02
C GLU A 123 -16.89 -8.52 12.59
N PHE A 124 -15.91 -8.54 13.51
CA PHE A 124 -14.53 -8.19 13.18
C PHE A 124 -13.82 -9.40 12.58
N LYS A 125 -13.19 -9.20 11.42
CA LYS A 125 -12.46 -10.24 10.69
C LYS A 125 -11.11 -9.71 10.25
N VAL A 126 -10.17 -10.63 10.02
CA VAL A 126 -8.93 -10.32 9.29
C VAL A 126 -9.16 -10.70 7.84
N LYS A 127 -9.05 -9.73 6.94
CA LYS A 127 -9.22 -9.95 5.50
C LYS A 127 -7.90 -9.70 4.81
N CYS A 128 -7.47 -10.69 4.03
CA CYS A 128 -6.26 -10.64 3.23
C CYS A 128 -6.63 -10.35 1.78
N LYS A 129 -5.97 -9.35 1.21
CA LYS A 129 -6.09 -8.98 -0.20
C LYS A 129 -4.70 -8.87 -0.81
N LEU A 130 -4.58 -9.02 -2.12
CA LEU A 130 -3.31 -8.93 -2.82
C LEU A 130 -2.62 -7.59 -2.51
N ASN A 131 -1.31 -7.68 -2.27
CA ASN A 131 -0.47 -6.53 -2.03
C ASN A 131 -0.27 -5.72 -3.32
N TYR A 132 0.36 -4.54 -3.20
CA TYR A 132 0.72 -3.73 -4.36
C TYR A 132 1.61 -4.51 -5.32
N GLU A 133 1.51 -4.17 -6.60
CA GLU A 133 2.26 -4.76 -7.72
C GLU A 133 1.96 -6.24 -8.02
N GLU A 134 1.12 -6.90 -7.21
CA GLU A 134 0.65 -8.26 -7.48
C GLU A 134 -0.39 -8.32 -8.60
N LYS A 135 -0.46 -9.47 -9.29
CA LYS A 135 -1.42 -9.67 -10.39
C LYS A 135 -2.84 -9.88 -9.89
N CYS A 136 -3.78 -9.07 -10.36
CA CYS A 136 -5.19 -9.07 -9.96
C CYS A 136 -6.15 -9.31 -11.12
N LYS A 137 -7.38 -9.74 -10.82
CA LYS A 137 -8.46 -9.84 -11.80
C LYS A 137 -9.34 -8.59 -11.78
N ASP A 138 -9.63 -8.10 -10.58
CA ASP A 138 -10.47 -6.92 -10.35
C ASP A 138 -10.09 -6.19 -9.05
N ASP A 139 -10.72 -5.03 -8.83
CA ASP A 139 -10.45 -4.16 -7.68
C ASP A 139 -10.67 -4.85 -6.32
N THR A 140 -11.48 -5.91 -6.26
CA THR A 140 -11.80 -6.60 -5.00
C THR A 140 -10.66 -7.49 -4.53
N ASP A 141 -9.77 -7.90 -5.45
CA ASP A 141 -8.58 -8.68 -5.14
C ASP A 141 -7.52 -7.83 -4.41
N CYS A 142 -7.47 -6.53 -4.64
CA CYS A 142 -6.40 -5.64 -4.17
C CYS A 142 -6.68 -5.05 -2.79
N THR A 143 -5.63 -4.80 -2.00
CA THR A 143 -5.71 -4.15 -0.69
C THR A 143 -6.53 -2.84 -0.71
N ILE A 144 -7.03 -2.41 0.44
CA ILE A 144 -8.02 -1.32 0.57
C ILE A 144 -7.58 0.00 -0.09
N ASP A 145 -6.28 0.26 -0.14
CA ASP A 145 -5.67 1.45 -0.73
C ASP A 145 -5.17 1.23 -2.17
N ALA A 146 -5.61 0.16 -2.83
CA ALA A 146 -5.21 -0.23 -4.20
C ALA A 146 -6.40 -0.56 -5.10
N LYS A 147 -6.17 -0.52 -6.42
CA LYS A 147 -7.11 -0.92 -7.48
C LYS A 147 -6.40 -1.78 -8.50
N CYS A 148 -7.15 -2.61 -9.18
CA CYS A 148 -6.64 -3.40 -10.28
C CYS A 148 -6.58 -2.53 -11.54
N ASN A 149 -5.35 -2.24 -12.00
CA ASN A 149 -5.17 -1.41 -13.18
C ASN A 149 -5.40 -2.19 -14.48
N LYS A 150 -5.25 -1.51 -15.63
CA LYS A 150 -5.47 -2.11 -16.96
C LYS A 150 -4.47 -3.22 -17.31
N ASP A 151 -3.32 -3.24 -16.64
CA ASP A 151 -2.28 -4.27 -16.80
C ASP A 151 -2.46 -5.44 -15.83
N HIS A 152 -3.62 -5.50 -15.17
CA HIS A 152 -3.98 -6.51 -14.18
C HIS A 152 -3.03 -6.54 -12.99
N ILE A 153 -2.63 -5.35 -12.50
CA ILE A 153 -1.72 -5.17 -11.36
C ILE A 153 -2.40 -4.32 -10.29
N CYS A 154 -2.24 -4.70 -9.02
CA CYS A 154 -2.70 -3.90 -7.88
C CYS A 154 -1.87 -2.63 -7.72
N GLN A 155 -2.41 -1.50 -8.16
CA GLN A 155 -1.75 -0.19 -8.08
C GLN A 155 -2.40 0.67 -7.00
N VAL A 156 -1.62 1.51 -6.35
CA VAL A 156 -2.11 2.45 -5.34
C VAL A 156 -3.22 3.33 -5.91
N LYS A 157 -4.28 3.55 -5.13
CA LYS A 157 -5.30 4.56 -5.46
C LYS A 157 -4.64 5.94 -5.42
N SER A 158 -4.48 6.58 -6.58
CA SER A 158 -4.08 7.99 -6.64
C SER A 158 -4.99 8.80 -5.72
N ARG A 159 -4.43 9.36 -4.65
CA ARG A 159 -5.16 10.30 -3.78
C ARG A 159 -5.31 11.56 -4.61
N GLY A 160 -6.41 11.68 -5.36
CA GLY A 160 -6.66 12.81 -6.23
C GLY A 160 -6.35 14.12 -5.51
N TYR A 161 -5.21 14.71 -5.81
CA TYR A 161 -4.83 15.99 -5.23
C TYR A 161 -5.85 16.98 -5.78
N LYS A 162 -6.68 17.55 -4.89
CA LYS A 162 -7.52 18.69 -5.25
C LYS A 162 -6.55 19.81 -5.63
N ASN A 163 -6.33 19.96 -6.94
CA ASN A 163 -5.49 21.00 -7.54
C ASN A 163 -5.99 22.38 -7.09
N THR A 164 -5.50 22.85 -5.95
CA THR A 164 -5.74 24.18 -5.40
C THR A 164 -5.00 25.26 -6.20
N ILE A 165 -4.12 24.84 -7.13
CA ILE A 165 -3.33 25.71 -8.01
C ILE A 165 -4.21 26.47 -9.03
N ASN A 166 -5.42 25.99 -9.34
CA ASN A 166 -6.31 26.70 -10.28
C ASN A 166 -6.89 28.02 -9.72
N TYR A 167 -6.97 28.20 -8.39
CA TYR A 167 -7.49 29.47 -7.86
C TYR A 167 -6.47 30.61 -7.95
N PHE A 168 -5.19 30.33 -7.70
CA PHE A 168 -4.16 31.38 -7.73
C PHE A 168 -3.93 31.95 -9.13
N ILE A 169 -3.94 31.10 -10.17
CA ILE A 169 -3.75 31.54 -11.56
C ILE A 169 -4.95 32.38 -12.02
N VAL A 170 -6.18 31.95 -11.73
CA VAL A 170 -7.40 32.72 -12.06
C VAL A 170 -7.44 34.08 -11.35
N SER A 171 -6.99 34.15 -10.09
CA SER A 171 -6.91 35.42 -9.35
C SER A 171 -5.88 36.39 -9.92
N ILE A 172 -4.72 35.91 -10.38
CA ILE A 172 -3.69 36.77 -11.01
C ILE A 172 -4.20 37.35 -12.33
N PHE A 173 -4.88 36.54 -13.15
CA PHE A 173 -5.48 37.05 -14.39
C PHE A 173 -6.59 38.08 -14.12
N ALA A 174 -7.43 37.87 -13.11
CA ALA A 174 -8.48 38.83 -12.74
C ALA A 174 -7.92 40.17 -12.23
N ILE A 175 -6.79 40.18 -11.53
CA ILE A 175 -6.14 41.43 -11.07
C ILE A 175 -5.47 42.15 -12.24
N SER A 176 -4.82 41.40 -13.14
CA SER A 176 -4.14 41.99 -14.30
C SER A 176 -5.08 42.70 -15.28
N THR A 177 -6.31 42.20 -15.46
CA THR A 177 -7.33 42.87 -16.30
C THR A 177 -7.88 44.13 -15.66
N VAL A 178 -8.02 44.20 -14.34
CA VAL A 178 -8.45 45.42 -13.64
C VAL A 178 -7.40 46.52 -13.72
N ILE A 179 -6.11 46.18 -13.63
CA ILE A 179 -5.01 47.15 -13.75
C ILE A 179 -4.89 47.71 -15.17
N LEU A 180 -5.21 46.93 -16.21
CA LEU A 180 -5.18 47.40 -17.60
C LEU A 180 -6.38 48.28 -18.01
N ILE A 181 -7.43 48.36 -17.18
CA ILE A 181 -8.65 49.14 -17.44
C ILE A 181 -8.63 50.50 -16.72
N ILE A 182 -7.74 50.69 -15.74
CA ILE A 182 -7.52 51.97 -15.02
C ILE A 182 -6.42 52.76 -15.72
#